data_AF-A0A4R1F8A8-F1
#
_entry.id   AF-A0A4R1F8A8-F1
#
_cell.length_a   1.000
_cell.length_b   1.000
_cell.length_c   1.000
_cell.angle_alpha   90.00
_cell.angle_beta   90.00
_cell.angle_gamma   90.00
#
_symmetry.space_group_name_H-M   'P 1'
#
loop_
_entity.id
_entity.type
_entity.pdbx_description
1 polymer ?
#
loop_
_entity_poly.entity_id
_entity_poly.type
_entity_poly.pdbx_seq_one_letter_code
_entity_poly.pdbx_strand_id
1 'polypeptide(L)'
;MPEPSESAKIALPPRRGRRRGSKRPFSTQLESATLARLDWIVNQGYVLTDTVDAAINAYLDAAGVPRPDAEGNMPDSSPEGTR
;
A
#
# COMPACT_ATOMS: atom_id res chain seq x y z
N MET A 1 3.38 -21.50 -23.76
CA MET A 1 2.36 -20.45 -23.52
C MET A 1 2.16 -20.35 -22.03
N PRO A 2 2.54 -19.28 -21.32
CA PRO A 2 2.07 -19.06 -19.95
C PRO A 2 0.80 -18.19 -19.95
N GLU A 3 -0.16 -18.64 -19.16
CA GLU A 3 -1.53 -18.13 -18.96
C GLU A 3 -1.56 -16.70 -18.36
N PRO A 4 -2.63 -15.92 -18.60
CA PRO A 4 -2.75 -14.55 -18.12
C PRO A 4 -2.91 -14.51 -16.59
N SER A 5 -2.02 -13.76 -15.95
CA SER A 5 -1.97 -13.48 -14.51
C SER A 5 -3.35 -13.08 -13.97
N GLU A 6 -3.84 -13.86 -13.03
CA GLU A 6 -5.09 -13.66 -12.31
C GLU A 6 -5.10 -12.26 -11.69
N SER A 7 -5.96 -11.40 -12.21
CA SER A 7 -6.14 -10.02 -11.77
C SER A 7 -6.61 -10.02 -10.33
N ALA A 8 -5.66 -9.90 -9.39
CA ALA A 8 -5.95 -9.78 -7.97
C ALA A 8 -6.95 -8.65 -7.76
N LYS A 9 -8.18 -9.01 -7.41
CA LYS A 9 -9.26 -8.07 -7.11
C LYS A 9 -8.92 -7.42 -5.77
N ILE A 10 -8.18 -6.33 -5.80
CA ILE A 10 -7.88 -5.53 -4.60
C ILE A 10 -9.22 -4.95 -4.10
N ALA A 11 -9.81 -5.61 -3.11
CA ALA A 11 -11.02 -5.16 -2.46
C ALA A 11 -10.68 -3.92 -1.62
N LEU A 12 -11.16 -2.74 -2.04
CA LEU A 12 -10.97 -1.50 -1.29
C LEU A 12 -11.74 -1.58 0.03
N PRO A 13 -11.06 -1.49 1.20
CA PRO A 13 -11.72 -1.63 2.47
C PRO A 13 -12.63 -0.42 2.74
N PRO A 14 -13.87 -0.63 3.24
CA PRO A 14 -14.74 0.47 3.66
C PRO A 14 -14.15 1.21 4.87
N ARG A 15 -14.54 2.48 5.02
CA ARG A 15 -14.11 3.41 6.08
C ARG A 15 -14.18 2.74 7.48
N ARG A 16 -13.08 2.18 7.96
CA ARG A 16 -12.94 1.71 9.34
C ARG A 16 -12.04 2.67 10.09
N GLY A 17 -12.56 3.24 11.17
CA GLY A 17 -11.80 4.00 12.16
C GLY A 17 -10.79 3.09 12.87
N ARG A 18 -9.68 2.75 12.21
CA ARG A 18 -8.56 2.03 12.82
C ARG A 18 -7.68 3.04 13.53
N ARG A 19 -7.32 2.75 14.80
CA ARG A 19 -6.44 3.57 15.64
C ARG A 19 -5.20 3.96 14.84
N ARG A 20 -5.06 5.27 14.58
CA ARG A 20 -3.98 5.83 13.75
C ARG A 20 -2.73 5.94 14.61
N GLY A 21 -1.72 5.13 14.32
CA GLY A 21 -0.35 5.59 14.54
C GLY A 21 -0.15 6.95 13.85
N SER A 22 0.80 7.74 14.31
CA SER A 22 1.07 9.07 13.75
C SER A 22 1.33 8.97 12.24
N LYS A 23 0.35 9.38 11.43
CA LYS A 23 0.49 9.41 9.97
C LYS A 23 1.54 10.48 9.61
N ARG A 24 2.60 10.07 8.91
CA ARG A 24 3.65 10.98 8.41
C ARG A 24 3.32 11.40 6.97
N PRO A 25 3.66 12.63 6.55
CA PRO A 25 3.44 13.06 5.18
C PRO A 25 4.26 12.21 4.20
N PHE A 26 3.64 11.80 3.09
CA PHE A 26 4.29 11.06 2.00
C PHE A 26 4.24 11.93 0.74
N SER A 27 5.37 12.56 0.42
CA SER A 27 5.49 13.45 -0.74
C SER A 27 6.18 12.69 -1.88
N THR A 28 5.41 12.35 -2.91
CA THR A 28 5.93 11.73 -4.15
C THR A 28 5.12 12.25 -5.34
N GLN A 29 5.72 12.25 -6.52
CA GLN A 29 5.05 12.67 -7.76
C GLN A 29 4.38 11.47 -8.44
N LEU A 30 3.20 11.69 -9.01
CA LEU A 30 2.42 10.70 -9.74
C LEU A 30 2.06 11.21 -11.13
N GLU A 31 1.91 10.28 -12.07
CA GLU A 31 1.40 10.58 -13.41
C GLU A 31 -0.02 11.16 -13.38
N SER A 32 -0.32 12.05 -14.33
CA SER A 32 -1.62 12.72 -14.44
C SER A 32 -2.79 11.72 -14.58
N ALA A 33 -2.58 10.65 -15.34
CA ALA A 33 -3.57 9.58 -15.50
C ALA A 33 -3.85 8.84 -14.17
N THR A 34 -2.82 8.63 -13.34
CA THR A 34 -2.97 8.01 -12.02
C THR A 34 -3.72 8.93 -11.07
N LEU A 35 -3.43 10.23 -11.10
CA LEU A 35 -4.16 11.23 -10.31
C LEU A 35 -5.65 11.26 -10.67
N ALA A 36 -5.99 11.22 -11.96
CA ALA A 36 -7.39 11.17 -12.41
C ALA A 36 -8.14 9.94 -11.87
N ARG A 37 -7.48 8.78 -11.81
CA ARG A 37 -8.07 7.55 -11.23
C ARG A 37 -8.28 7.66 -9.72
N LEU A 38 -7.33 8.27 -9.00
CA LEU A 38 -7.44 8.51 -7.57
C LEU A 38 -8.59 9.49 -7.27
N ASP A 39 -8.73 10.55 -8.06
CA ASP A 39 -9.83 11.51 -7.94
C ASP A 39 -11.19 10.83 -8.15
N TRP A 40 -11.31 9.98 -9.18
CA TRP A 40 -12.54 9.20 -9.40
C TRP A 40 -12.93 8.37 -8.19
N ILE A 41 -11.97 7.69 -7.54
CA ILE A 41 -12.20 6.90 -6.31
C ILE A 41 -12.61 7.82 -5.15
N VAL A 42 -12.01 9.00 -5.00
CA VAL A 42 -12.42 9.97 -3.97
C VAL A 42 -13.87 10.42 -4.18
N ASN A 43 -14.27 10.66 -5.43
CA ASN A 43 -15.65 11.02 -5.78
C ASN A 43 -16.66 9.90 -5.48
N GLN A 44 -16.22 8.64 -5.41
CA GLN A 44 -17.05 7.52 -4.94
C GLN A 44 -17.17 7.44 -3.40
N GLY A 45 -16.57 8.38 -2.66
CA GLY A 45 -16.66 8.47 -1.20
C GLY A 45 -15.51 7.79 -0.45
N TYR A 46 -14.47 7.35 -1.13
CA TYR A 46 -13.28 6.76 -0.49
C TYR A 46 -12.35 7.85 0.06
N VAL A 47 -11.61 7.52 1.13
CA VAL A 47 -10.62 8.43 1.72
C VAL A 47 -9.29 8.22 1.00
N LEU A 48 -8.80 9.26 0.31
CA LEU A 48 -7.55 9.17 -0.47
C LEU A 48 -6.38 8.63 0.35
N THR A 49 -6.18 9.18 1.55
CA THR A 49 -5.10 8.74 2.45
C THR A 49 -5.18 7.25 2.79
N ASP A 50 -6.38 6.74 3.08
CA ASP A 50 -6.55 5.32 3.45
C ASP A 50 -6.43 4.42 2.20
N THR A 51 -6.83 4.93 1.04
CA THR A 51 -6.71 4.24 -0.26
C THR A 51 -5.25 4.09 -0.66
N VAL A 52 -4.49 5.19 -0.59
CA VAL A 52 -3.05 5.21 -0.93
C VAL A 52 -2.27 4.33 0.05
N ASP A 53 -2.54 4.44 1.35
CA ASP A 53 -1.91 3.60 2.37
C ASP A 53 -2.18 2.10 2.13
N ALA A 54 -3.44 1.72 1.85
CA ALA A 54 -3.79 0.34 1.56
C ALA A 54 -3.14 -0.17 0.26
N ALA A 55 -3.12 0.64 -0.80
CA ALA A 55 -2.53 0.28 -2.09
C ALA A 55 -1.01 0.08 -1.98
N ILE A 56 -0.31 0.97 -1.26
CA ILE A 56 1.14 0.84 -1.02
C ILE A 56 1.43 -0.42 -0.22
N ASN A 57 0.69 -0.67 0.87
CA ASN A 57 0.89 -1.87 1.68
C ASN A 57 0.63 -3.15 0.87
N ALA A 58 -0.43 -3.19 0.05
CA ALA A 58 -0.72 -4.34 -0.82
C ALA A 58 0.39 -4.59 -1.85
N TYR A 59 0.97 -3.52 -2.41
CA TYR A 59 2.14 -3.63 -3.29
C TYR A 59 3.37 -4.17 -2.54
N LEU A 60 3.67 -3.65 -1.35
CA LEU A 60 4.80 -4.09 -0.52
C LEU A 60 4.67 -5.55 -0.09
N ASP A 61 3.47 -5.97 0.34
CA ASP A 61 3.17 -7.36 0.66
C ASP A 61 3.40 -8.28 -0.54
N ALA A 62 2.90 -7.89 -1.73
CA ALA A 62 3.09 -8.65 -2.95
C ALA A 62 4.57 -8.71 -3.40
N ALA A 63 5.36 -7.69 -3.07
CA ALA A 63 6.80 -7.66 -3.29
C ALA A 63 7.60 -8.44 -2.22
N GLY A 64 6.93 -9.01 -1.22
CA GLY A 64 7.58 -9.75 -0.12
C GLY A 64 8.32 -8.85 0.87
N VAL A 65 8.03 -7.55 0.90
CA VAL A 65 8.64 -6.62 1.85
C VAL A 65 8.09 -6.93 3.25
N PRO A 66 8.97 -7.18 4.24
CA PRO A 66 8.53 -7.47 5.61
C PRO A 66 7.71 -6.34 6.20
N ARG A 67 6.74 -6.68 7.05
CA ARG A 67 5.98 -5.69 7.80
C ARG A 67 6.76 -5.22 9.02
N PRO A 68 6.68 -3.92 9.38
CA PRO A 68 7.29 -3.41 10.59
C PRO A 68 6.59 -3.93 11.86
N ASP A 69 7.27 -3.83 12.99
CA ASP A 69 6.70 -4.09 14.32
C ASP A 69 5.65 -3.02 14.75
N ALA A 70 5.12 -3.14 15.96
CA ALA A 70 4.09 -2.22 16.46
C ALA A 70 4.60 -0.79 16.64
N GLU A 71 5.91 -0.63 16.79
CA GLU A 71 6.64 0.61 16.95
C GLU A 71 7.06 1.23 15.60
N GLY A 72 6.89 0.51 14.50
CA GLY A 72 7.22 0.95 13.14
C GLY A 72 8.66 0.65 12.72
N ASN A 73 9.39 -0.19 13.46
CA ASN A 73 10.73 -0.62 13.10
C ASN A 73 10.66 -1.76 12.08
N MET A 74 11.44 -1.64 11.01
CA MET A 74 11.60 -2.73 10.05
C MET A 74 12.45 -3.84 10.68
N PRO A 75 12.14 -5.13 10.40
CA PRO A 75 13.04 -6.20 10.78
C PRO A 75 14.39 -6.02 10.08
N ASP A 76 15.47 -6.29 10.80
CA ASP A 76 16.82 -6.14 10.28
C ASP A 76 17.01 -7.07 9.08
N SER A 77 17.19 -6.50 7.89
CA SER A 77 17.48 -7.24 6.67
C SER A 77 18.96 -7.57 6.63
N SER A 78 19.45 -8.31 7.62
CA SER A 78 20.76 -8.94 7.55
C SER A 78 20.55 -10.36 7.01
N PRO A 79 20.98 -10.65 5.76
CA PRO A 79 21.22 -12.04 5.37
C PRO A 79 22.45 -12.52 6.16
N GLU A 80 22.24 -12.94 7.40
CA GLU A 80 23.28 -13.63 8.15
C GLU A 80 23.46 -15.03 7.55
N GLY A 81 24.64 -15.28 6.98
CA GLY A 81 25.14 -16.63 6.73
C GLY A 81 25.38 -17.04 5.27
N THR A 82 26.43 -16.51 4.64
CA THR A 82 27.33 -17.36 3.82
C THR A 82 28.74 -16.78 3.86
N ARG A 83 29.51 -17.10 4.90
CA ARG A 83 30.82 -17.75 4.77
C ARG A 83 31.34 -18.28 6.10
#